data_AF-A0A924HYS3-F1
#
_entry.id   AF-A0A924HYS3-F1
#
_cell.length_a   1.000
_cell.length_b   1.000
_cell.length_c   1.000
_cell.angle_alpha   90.00
_cell.angle_beta   90.00
_cell.angle_gamma   90.00
#
_symmetry.space_group_name_H-M   'P 1'
#
loop_
_entity.id
_entity.type
_entity.pdbx_description
1 polymer ?
#
loop_
_entity_poly.entity_id
_entity_poly.type
_entity_poly.pdbx_seq_one_letter_code
_entity_poly.pdbx_strand_id
1 'polypeptide(L)' 'MTVATDDLRSIKDQRRMTLKEYLTYDDGTDTQYELEDGVLVPMGTESTGNTSIGMFLISIFLGLGIPYYRLATK' A
#
# COMPACT_ATOMS: atom_id res chain seq x y z
N MET A 1 10.73 17.64 -20.38
CA MET A 1 9.91 16.49 -20.79
C MET A 1 9.25 15.96 -19.55
N THR A 2 7.95 16.21 -19.45
CA THR A 2 7.16 16.42 -18.23
C THR A 2 6.52 15.09 -17.83
N VAL A 3 7.14 14.34 -16.93
CA VAL A 3 6.64 13.01 -16.51
C VAL A 3 5.99 13.06 -15.11
N ALA A 4 6.27 14.09 -14.30
CA ALA A 4 5.75 14.19 -12.93
C ALA A 4 4.38 14.88 -12.80
N THR A 5 3.86 15.55 -13.84
CA THR A 5 2.64 16.37 -13.73
C THR A 5 1.35 15.67 -14.14
N ASP A 6 1.44 14.52 -14.81
CA ASP A 6 0.24 13.81 -15.31
C ASP A 6 -0.41 12.91 -14.24
N ASP A 7 0.37 12.36 -13.30
CA ASP A 7 -0.18 11.62 -12.15
C ASP A 7 -1.01 12.51 -11.21
N LEU A 8 -0.54 13.74 -10.96
CA LEU A 8 -1.25 14.70 -10.09
C LEU A 8 -2.56 15.21 -10.70
N ARG A 9 -2.70 15.19 -12.03
CA ARG A 9 -3.96 15.54 -12.70
C ARG A 9 -5.00 14.42 -12.57
N SER A 10 -4.57 13.16 -12.56
CA SER A 10 -5.43 11.98 -12.44
C SER A 10 -6.16 11.91 -11.10
N ILE A 11 -5.48 12.27 -9.99
CA ILE A 11 -6.04 12.21 -8.63
C ILE A 11 -7.15 13.25 -8.41
N LYS A 12 -7.11 14.38 -9.12
CA LYS A 12 -8.07 15.47 -8.91
C LYS A 12 -9.48 15.16 -9.41
N ASP A 13 -9.59 14.28 -10.40
CA ASP A 13 -10.87 13.86 -11.00
C ASP A 13 -11.41 12.55 -10.43
N GLN A 14 -10.69 11.92 -9.50
CA GLN A 14 -11.11 10.68 -8.84
C GLN A 14 -12.16 10.96 -7.76
N ARG A 15 -13.13 10.04 -7.64
CA ARG A 15 -14.17 10.10 -6.61
C ARG A 15 -13.52 10.12 -5.24
N ARG A 16 -13.74 11.20 -4.49
CA ARG A 16 -13.32 11.29 -3.10
C ARG A 16 -14.30 10.57 -2.18
N MET A 17 -13.77 9.93 -1.16
CA MET A 17 -14.52 9.23 -0.13
C MET A 17 -13.93 9.43 1.25
N THR A 18 -14.81 9.39 2.24
CA THR A 18 -14.46 9.42 3.65
C THR A 18 -13.93 8.06 4.11
N LEU A 19 -13.23 8.04 5.24
CA LEU A 19 -12.81 6.79 5.89
C LEU A 19 -14.00 5.84 6.13
N LYS A 20 -15.15 6.38 6.54
CA LYS A 20 -16.34 5.57 6.79
C LYS A 20 -16.85 4.87 5.53
N GLU A 21 -16.90 5.61 4.41
CA GLU A 21 -17.32 5.04 3.12
C GLU A 21 -16.33 3.98 2.63
N TYR A 22 -15.02 4.25 2.76
CA TYR A 22 -13.95 3.30 2.45
C TYR A 22 -14.06 2.00 3.25
N LEU A 23 -14.30 2.07 4.56
CA LEU A 23 -14.39 0.88 5.40
C LEU A 23 -15.58 -0.04 5.05
N THR A 24 -16.56 0.48 4.30
CA THR A 24 -17.71 -0.28 3.79
C THR A 24 -17.70 -0.41 2.27
N TYR A 25 -16.61 -0.03 1.62
CA TYR A 25 -16.48 -0.06 0.17
C TYR A 25 -16.26 -1.50 -0.31
N ASP A 26 -17.06 -1.91 -1.27
CA ASP A 26 -16.98 -3.19 -1.97
C ASP A 26 -17.37 -2.92 -3.42
N ASP A 27 -16.47 -3.19 -4.36
CA ASP A 27 -16.73 -3.06 -5.80
C ASP A 27 -17.10 -4.38 -6.47
N GLY A 28 -17.30 -5.44 -5.66
CA GLY A 28 -17.60 -6.79 -6.11
C GLY A 28 -16.39 -7.55 -6.63
N THR A 29 -15.18 -7.02 -6.45
CA THR A 29 -13.92 -7.66 -6.85
C THR A 29 -13.02 -7.95 -5.64
N ASP A 30 -12.00 -8.79 -5.84
CA ASP A 30 -10.97 -9.05 -4.82
C ASP A 30 -9.88 -7.97 -4.78
N THR A 31 -10.08 -6.83 -5.47
CA THR A 31 -9.08 -5.77 -5.53
C THR A 31 -8.98 -5.07 -4.18
N GLN A 32 -7.79 -5.08 -3.59
CA GLN A 32 -7.51 -4.31 -2.38
C GLN A 32 -7.13 -2.89 -2.75
N TYR A 33 -7.59 -1.93 -1.96
CA TYR A 33 -7.34 -0.50 -2.16
C TYR A 33 -6.79 0.14 -0.89
N GLU A 34 -5.88 1.09 -1.06
CA GLU A 34 -5.47 2.04 -0.03
C GLU A 34 -6.26 3.34 -0.18
N LEU A 35 -6.58 4.00 0.94
CA LEU A 35 -7.23 5.31 0.94
C LEU A 35 -6.17 6.40 1.11
N GLU A 36 -5.77 7.04 0.01
CA GLU A 36 -4.78 8.13 -0.02
C GLU A 36 -5.48 9.48 -0.27
N ASP A 37 -5.43 10.40 0.69
CA ASP A 37 -6.06 11.74 0.59
C ASP A 37 -7.55 11.70 0.14
N GLY A 38 -8.26 10.65 0.55
CA GLY A 38 -9.67 10.43 0.22
C GLY A 38 -9.89 9.76 -1.13
N VAL A 39 -8.86 9.26 -1.80
CA VAL A 39 -8.93 8.59 -3.10
C VAL A 39 -8.55 7.11 -2.92
N LEU A 40 -9.26 6.22 -3.63
CA LEU A 40 -8.87 4.81 -3.69
C LEU A 40 -7.72 4.60 -4.66
N VAL A 41 -6.61 4.11 -4.13
CA VAL A 41 -5.44 3.69 -4.90
C VAL A 41 -5.40 2.17 -4.86
N PRO A 42 -5.46 1.46 -6.00
CA PRO A 42 -5.33 0.01 -6.00
C PRO A 42 -4.02 -0.40 -5.36
N MET A 43 -4.09 -1.29 -4.36
CA MET A 43 -2.91 -1.91 -3.79
C MET A 43 -2.37 -2.87 -4.84
N GLY A 44 -1.27 -2.47 -5.49
CA GLY A 44 -0.59 -3.32 -6.45
C GLY A 44 -0.08 -4.59 -5.78
N THR A 45 0.08 -5.67 -6.56
CA THR A 45 0.84 -6.84 -6.10
C THR A 45 2.22 -6.37 -5.64
N GLU A 46 2.65 -6.82 -4.46
CA GLU A 46 3.97 -6.46 -3.96
C GLU A 46 5.03 -6.76 -5.04
N SER A 47 5.86 -5.78 -5.37
CA SER A 47 6.90 -5.99 -6.36
C SER A 47 7.93 -6.99 -5.83
N THR A 48 8.51 -7.81 -6.70
CA THR A 48 9.58 -8.75 -6.31
C THR A 48 10.74 -8.03 -5.59
N GLY A 49 11.00 -6.78 -5.94
CA GLY A 49 11.99 -5.92 -5.26
C GLY A 49 11.59 -5.61 -3.81
N ASN A 50 10.35 -5.20 -3.57
CA ASN A 50 9.85 -4.92 -2.23
C ASN A 50 9.88 -6.17 -1.35
N THR A 51 9.40 -7.31 -1.86
CA THR A 51 9.49 -8.59 -1.15
C THR A 51 10.94 -8.95 -0.83
N SER A 52 11.88 -8.73 -1.76
CA SER A 52 13.30 -8.98 -1.53
C SER A 52 13.88 -8.08 -0.43
N ILE A 53 13.52 -6.79 -0.40
CA ILE A 53 13.91 -5.86 0.66
C ILE A 53 13.31 -6.29 2.01
N GLY A 54 12.02 -6.67 2.03
CA GLY A 54 11.36 -7.18 3.22
C GLY A 54 12.07 -8.41 3.81
N MET A 55 12.41 -9.38 2.94
CA MET A 55 13.16 -10.57 3.35
C MET A 55 14.59 -10.26 3.82
N PHE A 56 15.27 -9.30 3.20
CA PHE A 56 16.57 -8.82 3.66
C PHE A 56 16.48 -8.22 5.07
N LEU A 57 15.50 -7.37 5.33
CA LEU A 57 15.32 -6.75 6.64
C LEU A 57 14.96 -7.80 7.72
N ILE A 58 14.05 -8.71 7.40
CA ILE A 58 13.67 -9.82 8.30
C ILE A 58 14.91 -10.66 8.65
N SER A 59 15.73 -11.02 7.67
CA SER A 59 16.92 -11.84 7.91
C SER A 59 17.96 -11.12 8.76
N ILE A 60 18.16 -9.81 8.59
CA ILE A 60 19.01 -9.01 9.49
C ILE A 60 18.46 -8.99 10.91
N PHE A 61 17.16 -8.72 11.09
CA PHE A 61 16.57 -8.65 12.43
C PHE A 61 16.57 -9.99 13.18
N LEU A 62 16.33 -11.09 12.47
CA LEU A 62 16.47 -12.43 13.05
C LEU A 62 17.94 -12.71 13.43
N GLY A 63 18.90 -12.28 12.61
CA GLY A 63 20.33 -12.37 12.92
C GLY A 63 20.76 -11.56 14.15
N LEU A 64 20.05 -10.46 14.46
CA LEU A 64 20.24 -9.67 15.67
C LEU A 64 19.56 -10.29 16.92
N GLY A 65 18.89 -11.43 16.78
CA GLY A 65 18.18 -12.10 17.88
C GLY A 65 16.82 -11.49 18.20
N ILE A 66 16.27 -10.65 17.31
CA ILE A 66 14.92 -10.12 17.50
C ILE A 66 13.92 -11.27 17.28
N PRO A 67 13.05 -11.58 18.24
CA PRO A 67 12.09 -12.67 18.09
C PRO A 67 11.12 -12.37 16.94
N TYR A 68 10.77 -13.39 16.14
CA TYR A 68 9.89 -13.21 14.98
C TYR A 68 8.54 -12.55 15.33
N TYR A 69 7.99 -12.83 16.52
CA TYR A 69 6.74 -12.25 17.01
C TYR A 69 6.84 -10.75 17.35
N ARG A 70 8.03 -10.16 17.29
CA ARG A 70 8.29 -8.72 17.42
C ARG A 70 8.46 -8.02 16.06
N LEU A 71 8.52 -8.78 14.97
CA LEU A 71 8.70 -8.26 13.60
C LEU A 71 7.37 -8.05 12.86
N ALA A 72 6.30 -8.67 13.34
CA ALA A 72 4.95 -8.42 12.86
C ALA A 72 4.33 -7.25 13.64
N THR A 73 3.68 -6.33 12.93
CA THR A 73 2.72 -5.39 13.53
C THR A 73 1.41 -6.11 13.83
N LYS A 74 0.76 -5.66 14.89
CA LYS A 74 -0.46 -6.24 15.44
C LYS A 74 -1.70 -5.80 14.68
#